data_AF-A0A0Q8GHY8-F1
#
_entry.id   AF-A0A0Q8GHY8-F1
#
_cell.length_a   1.000
_cell.length_b   1.000
_cell.length_c   1.000
_cell.angle_alpha   90.00
_cell.angle_beta   90.00
_cell.angle_gamma   90.00
#
_symmetry.space_group_name_H-M   'P 1'
#
loop_
_entity.id
_entity.type
_entity.pdbx_description
1 polymer ?
#
loop_
_entity_poly.entity_id
_entity_poly.type
_entity_poly.pdbx_seq_one_letter_code
_entity_poly.pdbx_strand_id
1 'polypeptide(L)'
;MNHLVIRTFASASGALLSFHRRTATQPAIIKFGNTSAEVNPADLPASSALQAAYPAGAINPSSDAAGHARVTVPAQSLCVYTHPR
;
A
#
# COMPACT_ATOMS: atom_id res chain seq x y z
N MET A 1 19.69 -24.03 5.63
CA MET A 1 18.60 -23.25 6.24
C MET A 1 18.45 -21.97 5.44
N ASN A 2 17.43 -21.85 4.59
CA ASN A 2 17.25 -20.65 3.76
C ASN A 2 16.68 -19.52 4.63
N HIS A 3 17.48 -18.50 4.91
CA HIS A 3 17.00 -17.29 5.57
C HIS A 3 16.14 -16.51 4.56
N LEU A 4 14.83 -16.43 4.81
CA LEU A 4 13.96 -15.53 4.07
C LEU A 4 14.34 -14.10 4.41
N VAL A 5 15.11 -13.45 3.53
CA VAL A 5 15.42 -12.03 3.65
C VAL A 5 14.19 -11.23 3.24
N ILE A 6 13.49 -10.68 4.23
CA ILE A 6 12.38 -9.75 3.99
C ILE A 6 12.99 -8.39 3.65
N ARG A 7 12.93 -8.00 2.37
CA ARG A 7 13.26 -6.63 1.96
C ARG A 7 12.01 -5.77 2.05
N THR A 8 12.11 -4.65 2.75
CA THR A 8 11.04 -3.66 2.93
C THR A 8 11.46 -2.35 2.28
N PHE A 9 10.56 -1.73 1.54
CA PHE A 9 10.73 -0.35 1.10
C PHE A 9 9.89 0.56 1.97
N ALA A 10 10.45 1.68 2.38
CA ALA A 10 9.76 2.72 3.11
C ALA A 10 10.01 4.06 2.41
N SER A 11 8.97 4.87 2.27
CA SER A 11 9.08 6.23 1.76
C SER A 11 8.28 7.18 2.61
N ALA A 12 8.79 8.39 2.81
CA ALA A 12 8.10 9.46 3.50
C ALA A 12 8.07 10.70 2.59
N SER A 13 6.91 11.36 2.52
CA SER A 13 6.75 12.61 1.79
C SER A 13 5.73 13.50 2.49
N GLY A 14 6.18 14.64 3.01
CA GLY A 14 5.36 15.51 3.85
C GLY A 14 4.82 14.75 5.06
N ALA A 15 3.49 14.58 5.12
CA ALA A 15 2.80 13.87 6.19
C ALA A 15 2.36 12.44 5.82
N LEU A 16 2.86 11.91 4.70
CA LEU A 16 2.65 10.53 4.27
C LEU A 16 3.88 9.68 4.59
N LEU A 17 3.62 8.48 5.10
CA LEU A 17 4.61 7.43 5.31
C LEU A 17 4.05 6.14 4.70
N SER A 18 4.78 5.53 3.78
CA SER A 18 4.36 4.29 3.12
C SER A 18 5.42 3.21 3.27
N PHE A 19 4.97 1.97 3.40
CA PHE A 19 5.84 0.80 3.47
C PHE A 19 5.23 -0.33 2.66
N HIS A 20 6.07 -1.15 2.04
CA HIS A 20 5.59 -2.40 1.46
C HIS A 20 6.60 -3.52 1.64
N ARG A 21 6.06 -4.73 1.83
CA ARG A 21 6.86 -5.95 1.92
C ARG A 21 7.08 -6.51 0.51
N ARG A 22 8.32 -6.47 0.02
CA ARG A 22 8.67 -6.89 -1.36
C ARG A 22 8.29 -8.35 -1.65
N THR A 23 8.37 -9.22 -0.65
CA THR A 23 8.14 -10.67 -0.81
C THR A 23 6.69 -11.10 -0.66
N ALA A 24 5.79 -10.21 -0.22
CA ALA A 24 4.40 -10.58 0.11
C ALA A 24 3.36 -9.63 -0.51
N THR A 25 3.79 -8.62 -1.29
CA THR A 25 2.89 -7.71 -2.03
C THR A 25 1.79 -7.13 -1.14
N GLN A 26 2.18 -6.74 0.08
CA GLN A 26 1.29 -6.20 1.11
C GLN A 26 1.75 -4.79 1.45
N PRO A 27 1.19 -3.75 0.81
CA PRO A 27 1.50 -2.37 1.15
C PRO A 27 0.67 -1.89 2.35
N ALA A 28 1.32 -1.13 3.24
CA ALA A 28 0.71 -0.39 4.33
C ALA A 28 1.08 1.09 4.19
N ILE A 29 0.09 1.98 4.32
CA ILE A 29 0.24 3.42 4.10
C ILE A 29 -0.35 4.15 5.29
N ILE A 30 0.45 5.00 5.93
CA ILE A 30 0.04 5.84 7.06
C ILE A 30 0.06 7.30 6.63
N LYS A 31 -1.02 8.04 6.96
CA LYS A 31 -1.14 9.47 6.75
C LYS A 31 -1.35 10.17 8.09
N PHE A 32 -0.40 11.02 8.48
CA PHE A 32 -0.45 11.77 9.74
C PHE A 32 -0.99 13.21 9.57
N GLY A 33 -1.09 13.70 8.35
CA GLY A 33 -1.51 15.09 8.09
C GLY A 33 -3.03 15.26 8.01
N ASN A 34 -3.45 16.52 7.99
CA ASN A 34 -4.82 16.95 8.32
C ASN A 34 -5.78 16.90 7.12
N THR A 35 -5.26 16.63 5.92
CA THR A 35 -6.01 16.47 4.67
C THR A 35 -5.84 15.06 4.12
N SER A 36 -6.77 14.60 3.30
CA SER A 36 -6.59 13.38 2.51
C SER A 36 -5.44 13.55 1.52
N ALA A 37 -4.86 12.44 1.08
CA ALA A 37 -3.85 12.44 0.04
C ALA A 37 -4.04 11.27 -0.91
N GLU A 38 -3.70 11.50 -2.18
CA GLU A 38 -3.57 10.45 -3.18
C GLU A 38 -2.15 9.88 -3.11
N VAL A 39 -2.05 8.56 -3.11
CA VAL A 39 -0.80 7.82 -3.09
C VAL A 39 -0.80 6.87 -4.28
N ASN A 40 0.37 6.74 -4.92
CA ASN A 40 0.58 5.83 -6.03
C ASN A 40 1.63 4.76 -5.67
N PRO A 41 1.28 3.70 -4.90
CA PRO A 41 2.22 2.61 -4.64
C PRO A 41 2.68 1.97 -5.94
N ALA A 42 3.96 1.63 -6.01
CA ALA A 42 4.59 0.96 -7.14
C ALA A 42 5.07 -0.45 -6.73
N ASP A 43 5.64 -1.19 -7.69
CA ASP A 43 6.18 -2.55 -7.50
C ASP A 43 5.13 -3.58 -7.06
N LEU A 44 3.87 -3.36 -7.44
CA LEU A 44 2.80 -4.33 -7.24
C LEU A 44 2.74 -5.31 -8.43
N PRO A 45 2.21 -6.53 -8.25
CA PRO A 45 1.85 -7.39 -9.37
C PRO A 45 0.97 -6.63 -10.36
N ALA A 46 1.28 -6.68 -11.65
CA ALA A 46 0.52 -5.96 -12.68
C ALA A 46 -0.92 -6.46 -12.77
N SER A 47 -1.86 -5.54 -13.04
CA SER A 47 -3.28 -5.82 -13.26
C SER A 47 -3.95 -6.64 -12.15
N SER A 48 -3.53 -6.43 -10.90
CA SER A 48 -3.89 -7.29 -9.79
C SER A 48 -4.72 -6.56 -8.74
N ALA A 49 -5.75 -7.23 -8.25
CA ALA A 49 -6.64 -6.68 -7.23
C ALA A 49 -5.91 -6.65 -5.88
N LEU A 50 -6.04 -5.53 -5.18
CA LEU A 50 -5.64 -5.38 -3.79
C LEU A 50 -6.89 -5.38 -2.91
N GLN A 51 -6.83 -6.15 -1.83
CA GLN A 51 -7.85 -6.16 -0.79
C GLN A 51 -7.45 -5.23 0.34
N ALA A 52 -8.29 -4.25 0.64
CA ALA A 52 -8.16 -3.42 1.83
C ALA A 52 -8.43 -4.28 3.08
N ALA A 53 -7.42 -4.43 3.92
CA ALA A 53 -7.54 -5.04 5.24
C ALA A 53 -7.95 -4.02 6.31
N TYR A 54 -7.59 -2.75 6.11
CA TYR A 54 -7.98 -1.66 7.00
C TYR A 54 -8.04 -0.31 6.25
N PRO A 55 -8.96 0.59 6.60
CA PRO A 55 -10.11 0.35 7.48
C PRO A 55 -11.12 -0.62 6.85
N ALA A 56 -11.95 -1.26 7.69
CA ALA A 56 -12.98 -2.16 7.19
C ALA A 56 -13.95 -1.41 6.25
N GLY A 57 -14.27 -2.02 5.11
CA GLY A 57 -15.14 -1.41 4.09
C GLY A 57 -14.46 -0.36 3.21
N ALA A 58 -13.13 -0.18 3.31
CA ALA A 58 -12.40 0.63 2.36
C ALA A 58 -12.44 0.01 0.95
N ILE A 59 -12.29 0.88 -0.06
CA ILE A 59 -12.29 0.47 -1.47
C ILE A 59 -11.06 -0.38 -1.75
N ASN A 60 -11.27 -1.49 -2.46
CA ASN A 60 -10.23 -2.36 -2.99
C ASN A 60 -9.69 -1.79 -4.30
N PRO A 61 -8.46 -1.24 -4.35
CA PRO A 61 -7.89 -0.75 -5.58
C PRO A 61 -7.35 -1.92 -6.41
N SER A 62 -7.10 -1.67 -7.70
CA SER A 62 -6.34 -2.57 -8.56
C SER A 62 -5.09 -1.86 -9.05
N SER A 63 -3.99 -2.59 -9.20
CA SER A 63 -2.82 -2.09 -9.91
C SER A 63 -3.05 -2.07 -11.42
N ASP A 64 -2.37 -1.15 -12.10
CA ASP A 64 -2.33 -1.08 -13.55
C ASP A 64 -1.34 -2.08 -14.16
N ALA A 65 -1.18 -2.04 -15.49
CA ALA A 65 -0.26 -2.92 -16.22
C ALA A 65 1.22 -2.70 -15.86
N ALA A 66 1.57 -1.57 -15.26
CA ALA A 66 2.91 -1.25 -14.79
C ALA A 66 3.12 -1.55 -13.30
N GLY A 67 2.11 -2.07 -12.59
CA GLY A 67 2.21 -2.39 -11.17
C GLY A 67 2.04 -1.17 -10.26
N HIS A 68 1.38 -0.12 -10.73
CA HIS A 68 1.01 1.04 -9.92
C HIS A 68 -0.47 0.99 -9.52
N ALA A 69 -0.81 1.37 -8.29
CA ALA A 69 -2.21 1.50 -7.85
C ALA A 69 -2.49 2.92 -7.38
N ARG A 70 -3.70 3.44 -7.64
CA ARG A 70 -4.10 4.75 -7.09
C ARG A 70 -4.94 4.56 -5.85
N VAL A 71 -4.53 5.18 -4.75
CA VAL A 71 -5.18 5.02 -3.44
C VAL A 71 -5.38 6.39 -2.78
N THR A 72 -6.60 6.66 -2.33
CA THR A 72 -6.89 7.83 -1.48
C THR A 72 -6.81 7.44 -0.02
N VAL A 73 -5.89 8.07 0.72
CA VAL A 73 -5.71 7.85 2.16
C VAL A 73 -6.29 9.05 2.92
N PRO A 74 -7.28 8.85 3.80
CA PRO A 74 -7.85 9.93 4.61
C PRO A 74 -6.83 10.63 5.51
N ALA A 75 -7.16 11.83 5.98
CA ALA A 75 -6.40 12.51 7.01
C ALA A 75 -6.28 11.64 8.27
N GLN A 76 -5.14 11.70 8.96
CA GLN A 76 -4.91 11.04 10.25
C GLN A 76 -5.35 9.56 10.27
N SER A 77 -4.96 8.80 9.24
CA SER A 77 -5.43 7.42 9.05
C SER A 77 -4.31 6.46 8.69
N LEU A 78 -4.60 5.17 8.87
CA LEU A 78 -3.83 4.05 8.37
C LEU A 78 -4.68 3.35 7.31
N CYS A 79 -4.08 2.95 6.20
CA CYS A 79 -4.65 2.03 5.24
C CYS A 79 -3.70 0.84 5.05
N VAL A 80 -4.24 -0.38 5.08
CA VAL A 80 -3.47 -1.61 4.87
C VAL A 80 -4.12 -2.38 3.74
N TYR A 81 -3.32 -2.79 2.76
CA TYR A 81 -3.76 -3.60 1.63
C TYR A 81 -2.99 -4.92 1.56
N THR A 82 -3.64 -5.93 1.02
CA THR A 82 -3.11 -7.28 0.86
C THR A 82 -3.49 -7.80 -0.52
N HIS A 83 -2.74 -8.75 -1.06
CA HIS A 83 -3.23 -9.51 -2.20
C HIS A 83 -4.24 -10.58 -1.75
N PRO A 84 -5.35 -10.77 -2.49
CA PRO A 84 -6.18 -11.95 -2.31
C PRO A 84 -5.32 -13.20 -2.56
N ARG A 85 -5.48 -14.19 -1.68
CA ARG A 85 -4.77 -15.47 -1.77
C ARG A 85 -5.26 -16.32 -2.93
#